data_AF-A0A1I7JKL8-F1
#
_entry.id   AF-A0A1I7JKL8-F1
#
_cell.length_a   1.000
_cell.length_b   1.000
_cell.length_c   1.000
_cell.angle_alpha   90.00
_cell.angle_beta   90.00
_cell.angle_gamma   90.00
#
_symmetry.space_group_name_H-M   'P 1'
#
loop_
_entity.id
_entity.type
_entity.pdbx_description
1 polymer ?
#
loop_
_entity_poly.entity_id
_entity_poly.type
_entity_poly.pdbx_seq_one_letter_code
_entity_poly.pdbx_strand_id
1 'polypeptide(L)'
;MRKKSFSKKVVAILMSVSVSIVPAVGSVLVPVSAYAQEQPVTADNPKDGFVEYVSDYMANNYGAVDTNDSSIENNYGVIGADNQDSEVLNNFGTISENSGSVYFNFGEVTNNFRRGYVANVGGTVVNNFEDAGVIGGRQYDVESSFAQSKGTGSTVVNNIGGTVVNGYCSGDLLTINNYYYGDVVQGYTRAASGDNEPNRGKIHIINDFSEAGIENNDFVTVDNHYHYVDVKEAGNVDVIYEGFTIGDYNKKHYAEISADAESANITSTITIKAGDGYELCDDGVLSGDTGKMSYVLDKNDDGSYTVKITSLSGNAEISLGDLHLDIIGK
;
A
#
# COMPACT_ATOMS: atom_id res chain seq x y z
N MET A 1 -39.61 5.84 -11.79
CA MET A 1 -38.96 4.53 -11.53
C MET A 1 -37.64 4.49 -12.28
N ARG A 2 -36.52 4.82 -11.62
CA ARG A 2 -35.18 4.51 -12.15
C ARG A 2 -34.80 3.12 -11.65
N LYS A 3 -34.35 2.24 -12.55
CA LYS A 3 -33.80 0.92 -12.18
C LYS A 3 -32.53 1.18 -11.35
N LYS A 4 -32.57 0.87 -10.05
CA LYS A 4 -31.40 0.91 -9.16
C LYS A 4 -30.53 -0.31 -9.47
N SER A 5 -29.34 -0.08 -9.98
CA SER A 5 -28.29 -1.11 -10.11
C SER A 5 -27.36 -0.99 -8.92
N PHE A 6 -27.10 -2.09 -8.22
CA PHE A 6 -26.03 -2.16 -7.24
C PHE A 6 -24.70 -1.69 -7.86
N SER A 7 -23.91 -0.92 -7.11
CA SER A 7 -22.49 -0.80 -7.41
C SER A 7 -21.89 -2.20 -7.44
N LYS A 8 -21.31 -2.61 -8.58
CA LYS A 8 -20.67 -3.93 -8.74
C LYS A 8 -19.61 -4.19 -7.67
N LYS A 9 -19.07 -3.12 -7.06
CA LYS A 9 -18.01 -3.17 -6.05
C LYS A 9 -18.53 -3.62 -4.68
N VAL A 10 -19.64 -3.07 -4.19
CA VAL A 10 -20.24 -3.49 -2.90
C VAL A 10 -20.68 -4.96 -2.94
N VAL A 11 -21.22 -5.40 -4.08
CA VAL A 11 -21.58 -6.81 -4.31
C VAL A 11 -20.36 -7.72 -4.30
N ALA A 12 -19.22 -7.27 -4.85
CA ALA A 12 -17.98 -8.06 -4.83
C ALA A 12 -17.40 -8.21 -3.40
N ILE A 13 -17.50 -7.17 -2.57
CA ILE A 13 -17.04 -7.20 -1.17
C ILE A 13 -17.96 -8.06 -0.30
N LEU A 14 -19.28 -7.95 -0.45
CA LEU A 14 -20.24 -8.83 0.24
C LEU A 14 -20.01 -10.30 -0.12
N MET A 15 -19.59 -10.59 -1.37
CA MET A 15 -19.26 -11.93 -1.82
C MET A 15 -17.88 -12.43 -1.37
N SER A 16 -16.89 -11.58 -1.11
CA SER A 16 -15.59 -12.03 -0.59
C SER A 16 -15.65 -12.39 0.90
N VAL A 17 -16.49 -11.72 1.68
CA VAL A 17 -16.68 -11.99 3.13
C VAL A 17 -17.44 -13.29 3.39
N SER A 18 -18.23 -13.79 2.42
CA SER A 18 -19.08 -14.97 2.59
C SER A 18 -18.42 -16.32 2.22
N VAL A 19 -17.14 -16.35 1.85
CA VAL A 19 -16.45 -17.58 1.36
C VAL A 19 -15.88 -18.47 2.48
N SER A 20 -15.93 -18.08 3.75
CA SER A 20 -15.22 -18.80 4.82
C SER A 20 -16.04 -19.81 5.65
N ILE A 21 -17.30 -20.16 5.30
CA ILE A 21 -18.10 -21.11 6.11
C ILE A 21 -18.87 -22.16 5.26
N VAL A 22 -18.18 -23.29 4.98
CA VAL A 22 -18.63 -24.70 4.76
C VAL A 22 -19.60 -25.02 3.57
N PRO A 23 -19.87 -26.30 3.20
CA PRO A 23 -19.65 -26.84 1.86
C PRO A 23 -20.94 -26.99 1.02
N ALA A 24 -20.72 -27.17 -0.29
CA ALA A 24 -21.72 -27.34 -1.34
C ALA A 24 -22.90 -28.27 -0.99
N VAL A 25 -24.10 -27.71 -0.79
CA VAL A 25 -25.39 -28.33 -1.16
C VAL A 25 -26.42 -27.23 -1.46
N GLY A 26 -26.97 -27.21 -2.68
CA GLY A 26 -28.26 -26.61 -3.00
C GLY A 26 -28.27 -25.09 -3.17
N SER A 27 -28.04 -24.62 -4.40
CA SER A 27 -28.30 -23.25 -4.84
C SER A 27 -29.80 -22.92 -4.73
N VAL A 28 -30.24 -22.41 -3.57
CA VAL A 28 -31.47 -21.64 -3.48
C VAL A 28 -31.10 -20.21 -3.82
N LEU A 29 -31.39 -19.82 -5.07
CA LEU A 29 -31.41 -18.42 -5.48
C LEU A 29 -32.48 -17.71 -4.64
N VAL A 30 -32.08 -17.14 -3.50
CA VAL A 30 -32.92 -16.22 -2.75
C VAL A 30 -32.99 -14.94 -3.60
N PRO A 31 -34.17 -14.51 -4.07
CA PRO A 31 -34.27 -13.24 -4.75
C PRO A 31 -33.90 -12.14 -3.77
N VAL A 32 -32.79 -11.45 -4.04
CA VAL A 32 -32.41 -10.21 -3.34
C VAL A 32 -33.38 -9.12 -3.79
N SER A 33 -34.63 -9.18 -3.31
CA SER A 33 -35.51 -8.02 -3.29
C SER A 33 -35.12 -7.16 -2.09
N ALA A 34 -33.94 -6.55 -2.16
CA ALA A 34 -33.53 -5.53 -1.20
C ALA A 34 -34.34 -4.26 -1.51
N TYR A 35 -35.27 -3.93 -0.62
CA TYR A 35 -35.86 -2.60 -0.60
C TYR A 35 -34.74 -1.61 -0.26
N ALA A 36 -34.25 -0.87 -1.25
CA ALA A 36 -33.42 0.31 -1.03
C ALA A 36 -34.31 1.39 -0.40
N GLN A 37 -34.47 1.31 0.92
CA GLN A 37 -35.20 2.30 1.70
C GLN A 37 -34.26 3.49 1.93
N GLU A 38 -34.69 4.68 1.53
CA GLU A 38 -34.11 5.92 2.06
C GLU A 38 -34.41 5.93 3.56
N GLN A 39 -33.42 5.55 4.37
CA GLN A 39 -33.52 5.55 5.83
C GLN A 39 -33.18 6.95 6.33
N PRO A 40 -34.10 7.66 7.00
CA PRO A 40 -33.79 8.97 7.55
C PRO A 40 -32.87 8.88 8.79
N VAL A 41 -31.66 9.44 8.66
CA VAL A 41 -30.92 10.40 9.54
C VAL A 41 -30.75 10.15 11.06
N THR A 42 -31.31 9.11 11.67
CA THR A 42 -31.05 8.81 13.10
C THR A 42 -31.09 7.32 13.42
N ALA A 43 -31.30 6.45 12.43
CA ALA A 43 -31.46 5.02 12.62
C ALA A 43 -30.15 4.28 12.36
N ASP A 44 -29.84 3.33 13.22
CA ASP A 44 -28.80 2.34 12.98
C ASP A 44 -29.08 1.58 11.67
N ASN A 45 -28.06 1.35 10.85
CA ASN A 45 -28.15 0.38 9.75
C ASN A 45 -27.94 -1.03 10.33
N PRO A 46 -28.95 -1.92 10.34
CA PRO A 46 -28.83 -3.26 10.91
C PRO A 46 -27.89 -4.14 10.07
N LYS A 47 -27.49 -5.30 10.60
CA LYS A 47 -26.53 -6.22 9.94
C LYS A 47 -26.89 -6.62 8.51
N ASP A 48 -28.17 -6.85 8.24
CA ASP A 48 -28.67 -7.21 6.90
C ASP A 48 -29.13 -5.98 6.10
N GLY A 49 -28.93 -4.79 6.65
CA GLY A 49 -29.37 -3.52 6.09
C GLY A 49 -28.43 -3.01 5.00
N PHE A 50 -29.02 -2.33 4.02
CA PHE A 50 -28.30 -1.65 2.96
C PHE A 50 -28.76 -0.19 2.87
N VAL A 51 -27.80 0.73 2.94
CA VAL A 51 -28.02 2.16 2.79
C VAL A 51 -27.23 2.64 1.57
N GLU A 52 -27.94 3.19 0.59
CA GLU A 52 -27.30 3.69 -0.64
C GLU A 52 -26.48 4.96 -0.37
N TYR A 53 -26.99 5.84 0.50
CA TYR A 53 -26.38 7.14 0.75
C TYR A 53 -26.64 7.60 2.18
N VAL A 54 -25.59 7.97 2.90
CA VAL A 54 -25.66 8.62 4.21
C VAL A 54 -25.46 10.11 4.01
N SER A 55 -26.57 10.85 3.89
CA SER A 55 -26.57 12.31 3.70
C SER A 55 -26.53 13.11 4.99
N ASP A 56 -26.74 12.43 6.12
CA ASP A 56 -26.82 13.01 7.44
C ASP A 56 -26.27 12.00 8.47
N TYR A 57 -26.18 12.40 9.73
CA TYR A 57 -25.59 11.59 10.79
C TYR A 57 -26.21 10.19 10.94
N MET A 58 -25.35 9.17 11.10
CA MET A 58 -25.71 7.79 11.43
C MET A 58 -24.92 7.33 12.66
N ALA A 59 -25.63 6.87 13.70
CA ALA A 59 -24.97 6.42 14.93
C ALA A 59 -24.21 5.10 14.73
N ASN A 60 -24.85 4.08 14.15
CA ASN A 60 -24.20 2.78 13.94
C ASN A 60 -24.48 2.22 12.55
N ASN A 61 -23.42 1.79 11.86
CA ASN A 61 -23.51 0.95 10.68
C ASN A 61 -23.08 -0.48 11.02
N TYR A 62 -24.03 -1.43 11.05
CA TYR A 62 -23.72 -2.86 11.15
C TYR A 62 -23.82 -3.60 9.81
N GLY A 63 -24.46 -2.98 8.81
CA GLY A 63 -24.72 -3.57 7.48
C GLY A 63 -23.80 -3.01 6.41
N ALA A 64 -24.35 -2.73 5.23
CA ALA A 64 -23.62 -2.14 4.11
C ALA A 64 -24.11 -0.72 3.81
N VAL A 65 -23.16 0.20 3.62
CA VAL A 65 -23.36 1.56 3.11
C VAL A 65 -22.62 1.65 1.77
N ASP A 66 -23.28 2.08 0.70
CA ASP A 66 -22.60 2.32 -0.58
C ASP A 66 -21.76 3.59 -0.49
N THR A 67 -22.37 4.70 -0.08
CA THR A 67 -21.68 6.00 0.08
C THR A 67 -22.00 6.69 1.40
N ASN A 68 -20.96 7.17 2.09
CA ASN A 68 -21.07 8.14 3.18
C ASN A 68 -20.66 9.53 2.70
N ASP A 69 -21.55 10.50 2.87
CA ASP A 69 -21.37 11.91 2.52
C ASP A 69 -21.66 12.84 3.71
N SER A 70 -21.68 12.28 4.91
CA SER A 70 -21.90 13.01 6.16
C SER A 70 -21.10 12.35 7.26
N SER A 71 -21.72 11.96 8.37
CA SER A 71 -21.01 11.44 9.54
C SER A 71 -21.56 10.08 9.97
N ILE A 72 -20.67 9.11 10.18
CA ILE A 72 -20.98 7.82 10.81
C ILE A 72 -20.19 7.73 12.11
N GLU A 73 -20.86 7.59 13.25
CA GLU A 73 -20.16 7.50 14.54
C GLU A 73 -19.44 6.15 14.69
N ASN A 74 -20.13 5.04 14.41
CA ASN A 74 -19.58 3.70 14.56
C ASN A 74 -19.82 2.86 13.32
N ASN A 75 -18.77 2.55 12.58
CA ASN A 75 -18.82 1.58 11.48
C ASN A 75 -18.35 0.20 11.96
N TYR A 76 -19.28 -0.76 12.05
CA TYR A 76 -19.00 -2.18 12.27
C TYR A 76 -19.14 -3.01 10.99
N GLY A 77 -19.82 -2.46 9.98
CA GLY A 77 -20.11 -3.10 8.72
C GLY A 77 -19.15 -2.68 7.60
N VAL A 78 -19.70 -2.48 6.41
CA VAL A 78 -18.94 -2.09 5.22
C VAL A 78 -19.41 -0.73 4.72
N ILE A 79 -18.46 0.14 4.39
CA ILE A 79 -18.68 1.37 3.63
C ILE A 79 -17.97 1.22 2.28
N GLY A 80 -18.70 1.42 1.18
CA GLY A 80 -18.16 1.38 -0.17
C GLY A 80 -17.24 2.57 -0.43
N ALA A 81 -17.77 3.78 -0.30
CA ALA A 81 -17.05 5.03 -0.42
C ALA A 81 -17.36 5.97 0.75
N ASP A 82 -16.32 6.50 1.38
CA ASP A 82 -16.37 7.59 2.35
C ASP A 82 -15.85 8.85 1.64
N ASN A 83 -16.76 9.76 1.29
CA ASN A 83 -16.47 10.85 0.37
C ASN A 83 -15.67 12.00 1.00
N GLN A 84 -15.28 12.96 0.18
CA GLN A 84 -14.63 14.16 0.68
C GLN A 84 -15.58 14.92 1.61
N ASP A 85 -15.04 15.41 2.73
CA ASP A 85 -15.77 16.09 3.82
C ASP A 85 -16.70 15.20 4.66
N SER A 86 -16.72 13.88 4.42
CA SER A 86 -17.38 12.93 5.32
C SER A 86 -16.47 12.52 6.48
N GLU A 87 -17.10 11.98 7.52
CA GLU A 87 -16.44 11.59 8.75
C GLU A 87 -16.90 10.19 9.18
N VAL A 88 -15.95 9.37 9.60
CA VAL A 88 -16.19 8.15 10.37
C VAL A 88 -15.44 8.26 11.68
N LEU A 89 -16.16 8.36 12.80
CA LEU A 89 -15.51 8.53 14.10
C LEU A 89 -14.77 7.26 14.51
N ASN A 90 -15.48 6.13 14.58
CA ASN A 90 -14.91 4.83 14.92
C ASN A 90 -15.13 3.82 13.79
N ASN A 91 -14.04 3.40 13.13
CA ASN A 91 -14.10 2.32 12.15
C ASN A 91 -13.63 1.00 12.79
N PHE A 92 -14.55 0.08 13.02
CA PHE A 92 -14.30 -1.31 13.42
C PHE A 92 -14.47 -2.29 12.25
N GLY A 93 -15.18 -1.88 11.20
CA GLY A 93 -15.46 -2.64 10.00
C GLY A 93 -14.50 -2.32 8.86
N THR A 94 -15.03 -2.26 7.64
CA THR A 94 -14.25 -2.00 6.43
C THR A 94 -14.74 -0.74 5.72
N ILE A 95 -13.81 0.11 5.30
CA ILE A 95 -14.04 1.22 4.36
C ILE A 95 -13.24 0.92 3.09
N SER A 96 -13.91 0.80 1.96
CA SER A 96 -13.25 0.32 0.74
C SER A 96 -12.49 1.44 0.01
N GLU A 97 -13.10 2.62 -0.02
CA GLU A 97 -12.54 3.84 -0.61
C GLU A 97 -12.75 4.99 0.38
N ASN A 98 -11.67 5.52 0.96
CA ASN A 98 -11.69 6.67 1.84
C ASN A 98 -11.16 7.91 1.13
N SER A 99 -11.94 8.98 1.13
CA SER A 99 -11.56 10.35 0.78
C SER A 99 -11.96 11.35 1.90
N GLY A 100 -12.55 10.86 2.98
CA GLY A 100 -12.98 11.62 4.15
C GLY A 100 -12.03 11.45 5.34
N SER A 101 -12.55 11.74 6.54
CA SER A 101 -11.79 11.65 7.79
C SER A 101 -12.22 10.46 8.64
N VAL A 102 -11.29 9.55 8.91
CA VAL A 102 -11.46 8.43 9.84
C VAL A 102 -10.67 8.72 11.11
N TYR A 103 -11.35 9.07 12.20
CA TYR A 103 -10.70 9.53 13.44
C TYR A 103 -10.11 8.40 14.28
N PHE A 104 -10.75 7.22 14.28
CA PHE A 104 -10.26 6.06 15.00
C PHE A 104 -10.46 4.80 14.16
N ASN A 105 -9.40 4.42 13.43
CA ASN A 105 -9.39 3.16 12.69
C ASN A 105 -8.88 2.00 13.56
N PHE A 106 -9.78 1.05 13.83
CA PHE A 106 -9.52 -0.25 14.45
C PHE A 106 -9.75 -1.41 13.47
N GLY A 107 -10.49 -1.17 12.38
CA GLY A 107 -10.76 -2.12 11.32
C GLY A 107 -9.85 -1.93 10.12
N GLU A 108 -10.42 -1.99 8.92
CA GLU A 108 -9.69 -1.87 7.65
C GLU A 108 -10.15 -0.64 6.85
N VAL A 109 -9.19 0.09 6.30
CA VAL A 109 -9.39 1.00 5.18
C VAL A 109 -8.63 0.44 3.98
N THR A 110 -9.32 -0.07 2.96
CA THR A 110 -8.67 -0.73 1.84
C THR A 110 -7.90 0.28 0.98
N ASN A 111 -8.48 1.44 0.71
CA ASN A 111 -7.79 2.47 -0.04
C ASN A 111 -8.06 3.87 0.51
N ASN A 112 -7.00 4.60 0.80
CA ASN A 112 -7.04 5.97 1.27
C ASN A 112 -6.50 6.90 0.16
N PHE A 113 -7.32 7.83 -0.32
CA PHE A 113 -6.99 8.70 -1.45
C PHE A 113 -7.44 10.15 -1.21
N ARG A 114 -7.08 11.07 -2.10
CA ARG A 114 -7.77 12.37 -2.30
C ARG A 114 -7.95 13.20 -1.02
N ARG A 115 -6.89 13.39 -0.22
CA ARG A 115 -6.94 14.09 1.07
C ARG A 115 -7.70 13.35 2.17
N GLY A 116 -7.98 12.07 1.97
CA GLY A 116 -8.45 11.19 3.02
C GLY A 116 -7.44 11.14 4.17
N TYR A 117 -7.95 11.26 5.39
CA TYR A 117 -7.16 11.25 6.61
C TYR A 117 -7.59 10.07 7.48
N VAL A 118 -6.62 9.27 7.93
CA VAL A 118 -6.87 8.14 8.81
C VAL A 118 -5.99 8.22 10.05
N ALA A 119 -6.61 8.36 11.21
CA ALA A 119 -5.95 8.10 12.48
C ALA A 119 -6.04 6.62 12.83
N ASN A 120 -4.94 5.92 12.56
CA ASN A 120 -4.88 4.48 12.61
C ASN A 120 -4.41 4.01 13.99
N VAL A 121 -5.35 3.63 14.85
CA VAL A 121 -5.08 3.33 16.26
C VAL A 121 -4.61 1.89 16.46
N GLY A 122 -5.12 0.96 15.66
CA GLY A 122 -4.73 -0.45 15.70
C GLY A 122 -5.33 -1.26 14.55
N GLY A 123 -5.79 -0.56 13.51
CA GLY A 123 -6.34 -1.16 12.31
C GLY A 123 -5.31 -1.23 11.18
N THR A 124 -5.80 -1.56 10.00
CA THR A 124 -5.00 -1.66 8.77
C THR A 124 -5.47 -0.64 7.74
N VAL A 125 -4.53 0.08 7.14
CA VAL A 125 -4.74 0.82 5.88
C VAL A 125 -4.01 0.05 4.79
N VAL A 126 -4.72 -0.53 3.83
CA VAL A 126 -4.08 -1.40 2.84
C VAL A 126 -3.28 -0.55 1.85
N ASN A 127 -3.89 0.48 1.26
CA ASN A 127 -3.20 1.37 0.33
C ASN A 127 -3.37 2.83 0.76
N ASN A 128 -2.26 3.52 1.03
CA ASN A 128 -2.23 4.97 1.28
C ASN A 128 -1.64 5.69 0.08
N PHE A 129 -2.48 6.36 -0.70
CA PHE A 129 -2.09 6.99 -1.96
C PHE A 129 -1.64 8.44 -1.78
N GLU A 130 -1.10 9.02 -2.86
CA GLU A 130 -0.79 10.44 -2.99
C GLU A 130 -1.91 11.35 -2.47
N ASP A 131 -1.48 12.46 -1.85
CA ASP A 131 -2.32 13.46 -1.18
C ASP A 131 -3.13 12.94 0.02
N ALA A 132 -3.03 11.66 0.39
CA ALA A 132 -3.71 11.07 1.54
C ALA A 132 -2.76 10.93 2.74
N GLY A 133 -3.33 10.93 3.96
CA GLY A 133 -2.57 10.92 5.20
C GLY A 133 -2.97 9.81 6.15
N VAL A 134 -1.98 9.14 6.75
CA VAL A 134 -2.18 8.19 7.86
C VAL A 134 -1.33 8.61 9.05
N ILE A 135 -1.93 8.72 10.24
CA ILE A 135 -1.20 8.87 11.50
C ILE A 135 -1.28 7.57 12.29
N GLY A 136 -0.15 7.13 12.85
CA GLY A 136 -0.12 6.01 13.79
C GLY A 136 -0.74 6.38 15.13
N GLY A 137 -1.48 5.48 15.77
CA GLY A 137 -2.09 5.75 17.07
C GLY A 137 -3.28 6.71 17.02
N ARG A 138 -3.65 7.24 18.19
CA ARG A 138 -4.80 8.15 18.32
C ARG A 138 -4.40 9.58 17.98
N GLN A 139 -5.30 10.30 17.30
CA GLN A 139 -5.25 11.76 17.26
C GLN A 139 -5.55 12.31 18.66
N TYR A 140 -4.81 13.36 19.05
CA TYR A 140 -4.98 14.03 20.33
C TYR A 140 -6.33 14.76 20.39
N ASP A 141 -7.26 14.27 21.22
CA ASP A 141 -8.43 15.02 21.66
C ASP A 141 -8.13 15.71 22.99
N VAL A 142 -8.14 17.05 22.97
CA VAL A 142 -7.83 17.96 24.09
C VAL A 142 -8.68 17.71 25.34
N GLU A 143 -9.86 17.11 25.18
CA GLU A 143 -10.82 16.98 26.28
C GLU A 143 -10.70 15.65 27.04
N SER A 144 -9.92 14.71 26.53
CA SER A 144 -9.87 13.37 27.10
C SER A 144 -8.48 13.04 27.62
N SER A 145 -8.38 12.89 28.95
CA SER A 145 -7.22 12.40 29.67
C SER A 145 -6.92 10.92 29.34
N PHE A 146 -6.54 10.60 28.10
CA PHE A 146 -6.13 9.25 27.70
C PHE A 146 -4.60 9.12 27.73
N ALA A 147 -4.03 9.20 28.94
CA ALA A 147 -2.62 8.87 29.18
C ALA A 147 -2.28 7.37 29.02
N GLN A 148 -3.16 6.52 28.45
CA GLN A 148 -3.02 5.06 28.56
C GLN A 148 -3.42 4.20 27.34
N SER A 149 -4.06 4.73 26.31
CA SER A 149 -4.36 3.90 25.13
C SER A 149 -3.19 3.93 24.16
N LYS A 150 -2.27 2.97 24.30
CA LYS A 150 -1.24 2.72 23.29
C LYS A 150 -1.92 2.26 22.01
N GLY A 151 -1.67 2.94 20.89
CA GLY A 151 -1.99 2.41 19.57
C GLY A 151 -0.90 1.45 19.14
N THR A 152 -1.00 0.18 19.55
CA THR A 152 -0.09 -0.88 19.12
C THR A 152 -0.76 -1.73 18.07
N GLY A 153 -0.13 -1.94 16.92
CA GLY A 153 -0.64 -2.78 15.84
C GLY A 153 -1.23 -2.01 14.66
N SER A 154 -0.97 -0.71 14.55
CA SER A 154 -1.33 0.07 13.37
C SER A 154 -0.47 -0.34 12.18
N THR A 155 -1.12 -0.72 11.07
CA THR A 155 -0.41 -1.14 9.85
C THR A 155 -0.82 -0.31 8.64
N VAL A 156 0.16 0.10 7.84
CA VAL A 156 -0.03 0.48 6.44
C VAL A 156 0.59 -0.61 5.58
N VAL A 157 -0.18 -1.27 4.70
CA VAL A 157 0.40 -2.34 3.87
C VAL A 157 1.25 -1.72 2.77
N ASN A 158 0.69 -0.78 2.00
CA ASN A 158 1.37 -0.09 0.92
C ASN A 158 1.27 1.43 1.10
N ASN A 159 2.38 2.12 1.34
CA ASN A 159 2.45 3.57 1.20
C ASN A 159 2.90 3.94 -0.21
N ILE A 160 2.01 4.58 -0.97
CA ILE A 160 2.14 4.84 -2.40
C ILE A 160 1.99 6.35 -2.62
N GLY A 161 2.99 7.11 -2.20
CA GLY A 161 3.02 8.56 -2.33
C GLY A 161 2.26 9.33 -1.27
N GLY A 162 1.58 8.64 -0.36
CA GLY A 162 0.89 9.28 0.76
C GLY A 162 1.84 9.74 1.87
N THR A 163 1.30 10.55 2.77
CA THR A 163 2.00 10.99 3.98
C THR A 163 1.71 10.02 5.13
N VAL A 164 2.76 9.62 5.84
CA VAL A 164 2.67 8.84 7.08
C VAL A 164 3.27 9.63 8.24
N VAL A 165 2.53 9.71 9.33
CA VAL A 165 2.90 10.49 10.51
C VAL A 165 3.04 9.56 11.71
N ASN A 166 4.09 9.75 12.49
CA ASN A 166 4.29 8.99 13.71
C ASN A 166 3.21 9.31 14.76
N GLY A 167 2.94 8.35 15.64
CA GLY A 167 1.89 8.51 16.64
C GLY A 167 2.21 9.46 17.77
N TYR A 168 1.18 9.94 18.45
CA TYR A 168 1.32 10.95 19.49
C TYR A 168 2.07 10.42 20.73
N CYS A 169 1.73 9.21 21.18
CA CYS A 169 2.28 8.63 22.39
C CYS A 169 3.59 7.88 22.10
N SER A 170 4.51 7.85 23.08
CA SER A 170 5.80 7.15 22.94
C SER A 170 5.69 5.63 22.75
N GLY A 171 4.53 5.05 23.06
CA GLY A 171 4.22 3.64 22.84
C GLY A 171 3.52 3.36 21.51
N ASP A 172 3.19 4.39 20.72
CA ASP A 172 2.54 4.21 19.42
C ASP A 172 3.57 3.74 18.41
N LEU A 173 3.20 2.72 17.62
CA LEU A 173 4.02 2.17 16.56
C LEU A 173 3.16 1.97 15.32
N LEU A 174 3.52 2.66 14.24
CA LEU A 174 2.98 2.43 12.91
C LEU A 174 3.96 1.57 12.11
N THR A 175 3.52 0.37 11.72
CA THR A 175 4.30 -0.49 10.83
C THR A 175 3.87 -0.28 9.38
N ILE A 176 4.83 -0.08 8.48
CA ILE A 176 4.62 0.00 7.05
C ILE A 176 5.26 -1.22 6.41
N ASN A 177 4.47 -2.09 5.78
CA ASN A 177 5.03 -3.30 5.18
C ASN A 177 5.83 -2.95 3.93
N ASN A 178 5.23 -2.17 3.03
CA ASN A 178 5.81 -1.76 1.76
C ASN A 178 5.70 -0.24 1.60
N TYR A 179 6.84 0.45 1.57
CA TYR A 179 6.92 1.88 1.30
C TYR A 179 7.46 2.11 -0.11
N TYR A 180 6.68 2.69 -1.01
CA TYR A 180 7.11 2.95 -2.39
C TYR A 180 7.69 4.35 -2.58
N TYR A 181 7.03 5.35 -2.01
CA TYR A 181 7.43 6.76 -1.99
C TYR A 181 6.42 7.53 -1.13
N GLY A 182 6.67 8.81 -0.88
CA GLY A 182 5.78 9.69 -0.10
C GLY A 182 6.55 10.48 0.95
N ASP A 183 5.82 10.93 1.97
CA ASP A 183 6.38 11.70 3.08
C ASP A 183 6.31 10.92 4.38
N VAL A 184 7.42 10.90 5.13
CA VAL A 184 7.48 10.36 6.49
C VAL A 184 7.75 11.51 7.46
N VAL A 185 6.78 11.79 8.32
CA VAL A 185 6.77 13.03 9.12
C VAL A 185 6.77 12.71 10.62
N GLN A 186 7.63 13.42 11.35
CA GLN A 186 7.59 13.47 12.81
C GLN A 186 6.68 14.61 13.27
N GLY A 187 5.55 14.29 13.91
CA GLY A 187 4.69 15.29 14.52
C GLY A 187 3.61 15.86 13.62
N TYR A 188 2.59 16.40 14.27
CA TYR A 188 1.70 17.41 13.71
C TYR A 188 1.71 18.63 14.63
N THR A 189 2.07 19.80 14.12
CA THR A 189 2.13 21.03 14.93
C THR A 189 0.72 21.51 15.23
N ARG A 190 0.32 21.56 16.51
CA ARG A 190 -0.94 22.17 16.91
C ARG A 190 -0.73 23.66 17.17
N ALA A 191 -1.37 24.52 16.37
CA ALA A 191 -1.32 25.97 16.53
C ALA A 191 -2.10 26.53 17.75
N ALA A 192 -2.65 25.69 18.62
CA ALA A 192 -3.64 26.13 19.63
C ALA A 192 -3.15 26.20 21.09
N SER A 193 -2.03 25.55 21.45
CA SER A 193 -1.57 25.49 22.85
C SER A 193 -0.21 26.12 23.13
N GLY A 194 0.52 26.59 22.12
CA GLY A 194 1.83 27.26 22.31
C GLY A 194 2.98 26.36 22.76
N ASP A 195 2.68 25.19 23.35
CA ASP A 195 3.65 24.18 23.73
C ASP A 195 3.72 23.08 22.65
N ASN A 196 4.85 23.05 21.93
CA ASN A 196 5.21 22.03 20.97
C ASN A 196 5.69 20.78 21.71
N GLU A 197 4.78 19.90 22.12
CA GLU A 197 5.18 18.52 22.39
C GLU A 197 5.13 17.75 21.07
N PRO A 198 6.29 17.41 20.46
CA PRO A 198 6.30 16.62 19.23
C PRO A 198 5.72 15.24 19.51
N ASN A 199 5.00 14.68 18.52
CA ASN A 199 4.57 13.29 18.53
C ASN A 199 5.76 12.38 18.86
N ARG A 200 5.57 11.45 19.80
CA ARG A 200 6.67 10.64 20.37
C ARG A 200 6.68 9.19 19.87
N GLY A 201 5.70 8.80 19.08
CA GLY A 201 5.57 7.46 18.50
C GLY A 201 6.63 7.19 17.44
N LYS A 202 6.64 5.94 16.96
CA LYS A 202 7.60 5.48 15.97
C LYS A 202 6.92 4.96 14.72
N ILE A 203 7.67 4.97 13.63
CA ILE A 203 7.33 4.34 12.36
C ILE A 203 8.37 3.26 12.11
N HIS A 204 7.93 2.07 11.73
CA HIS A 204 8.79 0.97 11.33
C HIS A 204 8.43 0.53 9.92
N ILE A 205 9.36 0.67 8.99
CA ILE A 205 9.23 0.30 7.59
C ILE A 205 9.95 -1.04 7.38
N ILE A 206 9.23 -2.05 6.91
CA ILE A 206 9.84 -3.37 6.66
C ILE A 206 10.57 -3.36 5.31
N ASN A 207 9.89 -2.89 4.26
CA ASN A 207 10.46 -2.80 2.92
C ASN A 207 10.34 -1.38 2.38
N ASP A 208 11.48 -0.74 2.12
CA ASP A 208 11.57 0.55 1.45
C ASP A 208 11.98 0.37 -0.01
N PHE A 209 11.05 0.67 -0.92
CA PHE A 209 11.19 0.64 -2.37
C PHE A 209 11.39 2.04 -2.97
N SER A 210 11.54 3.07 -2.13
CA SER A 210 11.75 4.45 -2.58
C SER A 210 13.11 4.62 -3.25
N GLU A 211 13.24 5.57 -4.18
CA GLU A 211 14.51 5.75 -4.89
C GLU A 211 15.59 6.37 -4.01
N ALA A 212 15.21 7.32 -3.14
CA ALA A 212 16.17 8.03 -2.29
C ALA A 212 16.59 7.23 -1.05
N GLY A 213 15.77 6.24 -0.65
CA GLY A 213 15.90 5.58 0.63
C GLY A 213 15.42 6.44 1.80
N ILE A 214 15.09 5.77 2.89
CA ILE A 214 14.80 6.42 4.17
C ILE A 214 15.89 6.03 5.18
N GLU A 215 16.57 7.03 5.71
CA GLU A 215 17.57 6.83 6.75
C GLU A 215 16.93 6.58 8.12
N ASN A 216 17.50 5.60 8.83
CA ASN A 216 17.14 5.33 10.21
C ASN A 216 17.44 6.53 11.12
N ASN A 217 16.49 6.85 11.99
CA ASN A 217 16.63 7.92 12.97
C ASN A 217 15.82 7.60 14.24
N ASP A 218 15.65 8.58 15.12
CA ASP A 218 15.02 8.38 16.43
C ASP A 218 13.55 7.95 16.37
N PHE A 219 12.83 8.26 15.28
CA PHE A 219 11.39 7.98 15.12
C PHE A 219 11.06 7.06 13.94
N VAL A 220 11.99 6.80 13.03
CA VAL A 220 11.82 5.88 11.90
C VAL A 220 12.91 4.82 11.90
N THR A 221 12.50 3.57 11.74
CA THR A 221 13.39 2.44 11.45
C THR A 221 12.98 1.78 10.14
N VAL A 222 13.95 1.33 9.36
CA VAL A 222 13.82 0.65 8.07
C VAL A 222 14.65 -0.62 8.14
N ASP A 223 14.04 -1.76 7.82
CA ASP A 223 14.73 -3.06 7.85
C ASP A 223 15.47 -3.32 6.53
N ASN A 224 14.77 -3.16 5.40
CA ASN A 224 15.28 -3.50 4.08
C ASN A 224 15.05 -2.35 3.10
N HIS A 225 16.06 -2.06 2.29
CA HIS A 225 15.98 -1.08 1.22
C HIS A 225 16.18 -1.76 -0.14
N TYR A 226 15.45 -1.31 -1.16
CA TYR A 226 15.43 -1.93 -2.46
C TYR A 226 15.48 -0.93 -3.61
N HIS A 227 16.11 -1.34 -4.70
CA HIS A 227 16.06 -0.65 -5.98
C HIS A 227 15.56 -1.57 -7.08
N TYR A 228 14.75 -1.04 -7.99
CA TYR A 228 14.34 -1.85 -9.14
C TYR A 228 15.41 -1.87 -10.23
N VAL A 229 15.47 -2.99 -10.94
CA VAL A 229 16.24 -3.11 -12.19
C VAL A 229 15.28 -3.62 -13.26
N ASP A 230 15.23 -2.92 -14.39
CA ASP A 230 14.38 -3.28 -15.51
C ASP A 230 15.18 -3.32 -16.82
N VAL A 231 15.13 -4.45 -17.52
CA VAL A 231 15.73 -4.61 -18.85
C VAL A 231 14.71 -4.19 -19.90
N LYS A 232 14.93 -3.00 -20.47
CA LYS A 232 14.11 -2.44 -21.55
C LYS A 232 14.53 -2.99 -22.90
N GLU A 233 13.61 -2.87 -23.86
CA GLU A 233 13.84 -3.21 -25.27
C GLU A 233 14.25 -4.67 -25.49
N ALA A 234 13.73 -5.56 -24.64
CA ALA A 234 13.92 -7.01 -24.68
C ALA A 234 13.19 -7.72 -25.85
N GLY A 235 13.12 -7.09 -27.03
CA GLY A 235 12.50 -7.68 -28.21
C GLY A 235 13.24 -8.95 -28.64
N ASN A 236 12.54 -10.08 -28.70
CA ASN A 236 13.09 -11.41 -29.02
C ASN A 236 14.10 -11.95 -28.00
N VAL A 237 14.11 -11.45 -26.77
CA VAL A 237 14.83 -12.08 -25.65
C VAL A 237 13.87 -12.39 -24.51
N ASP A 238 14.12 -13.52 -23.85
CA ASP A 238 13.53 -13.84 -22.56
C ASP A 238 14.45 -13.29 -21.46
N VAL A 239 13.85 -12.54 -20.53
CA VAL A 239 14.56 -11.97 -19.37
C VAL A 239 14.05 -12.65 -18.12
N ILE A 240 14.98 -13.27 -17.37
CA ILE A 240 14.70 -14.04 -16.17
C ILE A 240 15.36 -13.34 -14.99
N TYR A 241 14.56 -12.97 -13.99
CA TYR A 241 15.02 -12.33 -12.77
C TYR A 241 15.09 -13.35 -11.63
N GLU A 242 16.27 -13.52 -11.03
CA GLU A 242 16.50 -14.45 -9.91
C GLU A 242 16.96 -13.68 -8.67
N GLY A 243 16.38 -14.01 -7.51
CA GLY A 243 16.69 -13.30 -6.25
C GLY A 243 16.14 -11.88 -6.16
N PHE A 244 15.15 -11.52 -6.99
CA PHE A 244 14.43 -10.25 -6.91
C PHE A 244 13.10 -10.41 -6.18
N THR A 245 12.71 -9.39 -5.42
CA THR A 245 11.36 -9.23 -4.87
C THR A 245 10.48 -8.52 -5.90
N ILE A 246 9.24 -8.98 -6.11
CA ILE A 246 8.30 -8.30 -7.02
C ILE A 246 7.48 -7.30 -6.22
N GLY A 247 7.50 -6.03 -6.61
CA GLY A 247 6.71 -4.99 -5.97
C GLY A 247 5.21 -5.22 -6.16
N ASP A 248 4.46 -5.29 -5.06
CA ASP A 248 3.00 -5.42 -5.08
C ASP A 248 2.28 -4.31 -5.86
N TYR A 249 2.78 -3.06 -5.79
CA TYR A 249 2.17 -1.90 -6.43
C TYR A 249 2.44 -1.82 -7.94
N ASN A 250 3.70 -1.81 -8.34
CA ASN A 250 4.10 -1.51 -9.73
C ASN A 250 4.57 -2.75 -10.52
N LYS A 251 4.60 -3.93 -9.88
CA LYS A 251 5.05 -5.20 -10.46
C LYS A 251 6.49 -5.19 -11.00
N LYS A 252 7.33 -4.26 -10.54
CA LYS A 252 8.76 -4.22 -10.88
C LYS A 252 9.56 -5.24 -10.06
N HIS A 253 10.71 -5.65 -10.59
CA HIS A 253 11.68 -6.51 -9.91
C HIS A 253 12.65 -5.67 -9.10
N TYR A 254 12.71 -5.90 -7.80
CA TYR A 254 13.49 -5.16 -6.83
C TYR A 254 14.61 -6.02 -6.26
N ALA A 255 15.84 -5.52 -6.36
CA ALA A 255 17.00 -6.08 -5.70
C ALA A 255 17.16 -5.43 -4.33
N GLU A 256 17.42 -6.24 -3.31
CA GLU A 256 17.70 -5.75 -1.96
C GLU A 256 19.11 -5.15 -1.91
N ILE A 257 19.22 -3.95 -1.37
CA ILE A 257 20.45 -3.25 -1.08
C ILE A 257 20.59 -3.30 0.44
N SER A 258 21.42 -4.19 0.97
CA SER A 258 21.52 -4.34 2.44
C SER A 258 21.93 -3.01 3.08
N ALA A 259 21.08 -2.47 3.95
CA ALA A 259 21.24 -1.13 4.54
C ALA A 259 22.49 -1.00 5.45
N ASP A 260 23.04 -2.11 5.94
CA ASP A 260 24.06 -2.15 6.99
C ASP A 260 25.42 -2.74 6.58
N ALA A 261 25.65 -3.08 5.31
CA ALA A 261 26.92 -3.64 4.86
C ALA A 261 27.81 -2.59 4.20
N GLU A 262 29.09 -2.51 4.61
CA GLU A 262 30.13 -1.67 3.95
C GLU A 262 30.23 -1.90 2.43
N SER A 263 29.71 -3.02 1.95
CA SER A 263 29.35 -3.29 0.57
C SER A 263 28.01 -4.03 0.55
N ALA A 264 26.96 -3.45 -0.06
CA ALA A 264 25.71 -4.17 -0.24
C ALA A 264 25.96 -5.47 -1.01
N ASN A 265 25.75 -6.62 -0.37
CA ASN A 265 25.89 -7.92 -1.03
C ASN A 265 24.64 -8.16 -1.89
N ILE A 266 24.65 -7.61 -3.10
CA ILE A 266 23.57 -7.83 -4.07
C ILE A 266 23.70 -9.26 -4.59
N THR A 267 22.71 -10.10 -4.27
CA THR A 267 22.69 -11.51 -4.68
C THR A 267 21.79 -11.76 -5.89
N SER A 268 21.02 -10.75 -6.30
CA SER A 268 20.09 -10.83 -7.42
C SER A 268 20.82 -10.86 -8.76
N THR A 269 20.36 -11.69 -9.69
CA THR A 269 20.94 -11.86 -11.03
C THR A 269 19.88 -11.83 -12.12
N ILE A 270 20.25 -11.35 -13.30
CA ILE A 270 19.36 -11.30 -14.46
C ILE A 270 19.95 -12.19 -15.55
N THR A 271 19.18 -13.16 -16.04
CA THR A 271 19.60 -13.99 -17.18
C THR A 271 18.84 -13.54 -18.43
N ILE A 272 19.59 -13.24 -19.48
CA ILE A 272 19.09 -12.79 -20.78
C ILE A 272 19.34 -13.89 -21.80
N LYS A 273 18.28 -14.35 -22.46
CA LYS A 273 18.31 -15.45 -23.42
C LYS A 273 17.65 -15.03 -24.73
N ALA A 274 18.32 -15.26 -25.86
CA ALA A 274 17.69 -15.07 -27.17
C ALA A 274 16.52 -16.06 -27.35
N GLY A 275 15.43 -15.56 -27.91
CA GLY A 275 14.31 -16.36 -28.36
C GLY A 275 14.62 -17.16 -29.62
N ASP A 276 13.69 -18.01 -30.02
CA ASP A 276 13.85 -18.90 -31.18
C ASP A 276 14.16 -18.13 -32.46
N GLY A 277 15.20 -18.57 -33.18
CA GLY A 277 15.65 -17.94 -34.43
C GLY A 277 16.62 -16.78 -34.25
N TYR A 278 17.00 -16.45 -33.02
CA TYR A 278 17.95 -15.37 -32.70
C TYR A 278 19.17 -15.88 -31.92
N GLU A 279 20.19 -15.04 -31.83
CA GLU A 279 21.41 -15.25 -31.03
C GLU A 279 21.85 -13.93 -30.39
N LEU A 280 22.39 -14.01 -29.16
CA LEU A 280 23.02 -12.89 -28.48
C LEU A 280 24.50 -12.82 -28.86
N CYS A 281 24.96 -11.63 -29.21
CA CYS A 281 26.37 -11.32 -29.46
C CYS A 281 26.86 -10.26 -28.47
N ASP A 282 28.13 -10.33 -28.09
CA ASP A 282 28.81 -9.31 -27.30
C ASP A 282 29.96 -8.68 -28.11
N ASP A 283 30.40 -7.48 -27.71
CA ASP A 283 31.52 -6.77 -28.32
C ASP A 283 32.89 -7.04 -27.63
N GLY A 284 32.92 -8.02 -26.72
CA GLY A 284 34.06 -8.36 -25.86
C GLY A 284 34.11 -7.61 -24.52
N VAL A 285 33.21 -6.66 -24.26
CA VAL A 285 33.09 -5.97 -22.97
C VAL A 285 32.15 -6.76 -22.05
N LEU A 286 32.71 -7.37 -20.99
CA LEU A 286 31.98 -8.24 -20.06
C LEU A 286 31.73 -7.60 -18.68
N SER A 287 31.93 -6.30 -18.55
CA SER A 287 31.64 -5.56 -17.31
C SER A 287 31.45 -4.09 -17.63
N GLY A 288 30.55 -3.42 -16.93
CA GLY A 288 30.24 -2.03 -17.19
C GLY A 288 29.60 -1.33 -16.00
N ASP A 289 29.37 -0.03 -16.19
CA ASP A 289 28.73 0.85 -15.23
C ASP A 289 27.79 1.81 -15.98
N THR A 290 26.52 1.82 -15.59
CA THR A 290 25.45 2.64 -16.19
C THR A 290 25.16 3.92 -15.37
N GLY A 291 26.02 4.25 -14.42
CA GLY A 291 25.89 5.33 -13.45
C GLY A 291 25.10 4.94 -12.20
N LYS A 292 24.02 4.15 -12.36
CA LYS A 292 23.22 3.64 -11.24
C LYS A 292 23.49 2.18 -10.91
N MET A 293 24.00 1.41 -11.88
CA MET A 293 24.25 -0.01 -11.74
C MET A 293 25.63 -0.34 -12.33
N SER A 294 26.44 -1.06 -11.55
CA SER A 294 27.66 -1.69 -12.05
C SER A 294 27.42 -3.20 -12.18
N TYR A 295 27.99 -3.84 -13.21
CA TYR A 295 27.72 -5.25 -13.51
C TYR A 295 28.91 -6.00 -14.10
N VAL A 296 28.81 -7.32 -14.04
CA VAL A 296 29.65 -8.28 -14.77
C VAL A 296 28.75 -9.23 -15.55
N LEU A 297 29.17 -9.60 -16.76
CA LEU A 297 28.49 -10.55 -17.63
C LEU A 297 29.23 -11.88 -17.65
N ASP A 298 28.48 -12.94 -17.36
CA ASP A 298 28.93 -14.31 -17.57
C ASP A 298 28.19 -14.90 -18.77
N LYS A 299 28.94 -15.35 -19.77
CA LYS A 299 28.40 -16.08 -20.92
C LYS A 299 28.20 -17.55 -20.56
N ASN A 300 26.98 -18.04 -20.74
CA ASN A 300 26.60 -19.43 -20.46
C ASN A 300 26.82 -20.32 -21.68
N ASP A 301 26.97 -21.64 -21.45
CA ASP A 301 27.16 -22.63 -22.52
C ASP A 301 25.99 -22.70 -23.51
N ASP A 302 24.80 -22.30 -23.09
CA ASP A 302 23.58 -22.28 -23.93
C ASP A 302 23.42 -20.99 -24.76
N GLY A 303 24.41 -20.08 -24.69
CA GLY A 303 24.42 -18.80 -25.40
C GLY A 303 23.65 -17.68 -24.70
N SER A 304 23.07 -17.91 -23.52
CA SER A 304 22.52 -16.85 -22.67
C SER A 304 23.63 -16.10 -21.92
N TYR A 305 23.30 -14.92 -21.39
CA TYR A 305 24.18 -14.13 -20.55
C TYR A 305 23.56 -13.90 -19.18
N THR A 306 24.33 -14.11 -18.12
CA THR A 306 23.93 -13.78 -16.76
C THR A 306 24.59 -12.46 -16.35
N VAL A 307 23.76 -11.47 -16.06
CA VAL A 307 24.13 -10.18 -15.50
C VAL A 307 24.21 -10.32 -13.98
N LYS A 308 25.42 -10.20 -13.44
CA LYS A 308 25.69 -10.12 -12.01
C LYS A 308 25.82 -8.65 -11.63
N ILE A 309 24.90 -8.19 -10.78
CA ILE A 309 24.91 -6.80 -10.29
C ILE A 309 25.96 -6.71 -9.18
N THR A 310 26.97 -5.86 -9.37
CA THR A 310 28.06 -5.67 -8.40
C THR A 310 27.87 -4.42 -7.55
N SER A 311 27.06 -3.47 -8.03
CA SER A 311 26.67 -2.27 -7.30
C SER A 311 25.34 -1.75 -7.86
N LEU A 312 24.49 -1.20 -7.00
CA LEU A 312 23.22 -0.58 -7.37
C LEU A 312 22.94 0.58 -6.39
N SER A 313 22.98 1.81 -6.91
CA SER A 313 22.86 3.06 -6.13
C SER A 313 21.54 3.78 -6.35
N GLY A 314 20.66 3.22 -7.17
CA GLY A 314 19.34 3.75 -7.47
C GLY A 314 18.59 2.85 -8.43
N ASN A 315 17.35 3.22 -8.70
CA ASN A 315 16.50 2.55 -9.69
C ASN A 315 17.13 2.58 -11.09
N ALA A 316 17.38 1.41 -11.68
CA ALA A 316 18.08 1.24 -12.94
C ALA A 316 17.16 0.72 -14.06
N GLU A 317 17.24 1.34 -15.22
CA GLU A 317 16.64 0.87 -16.47
C GLU A 317 17.78 0.68 -17.46
N ILE A 318 17.92 -0.53 -18.01
CA ILE A 318 19.04 -0.90 -18.87
C ILE A 318 18.53 -1.51 -20.17
N SER A 319 19.21 -1.24 -21.27
CA SER A 319 19.00 -1.90 -22.56
C SER A 319 20.04 -3.00 -22.78
N LEU A 320 19.85 -3.83 -23.82
CA LEU A 320 20.89 -4.76 -24.26
C LEU A 320 22.19 -4.01 -24.65
N GLY A 321 22.06 -2.84 -25.27
CA GLY A 321 23.20 -2.01 -25.65
C GLY A 321 24.00 -1.49 -24.44
N ASP A 322 23.33 -1.14 -23.34
CA ASP A 322 23.99 -0.75 -22.09
C ASP A 322 24.78 -1.92 -21.47
N LEU A 323 24.40 -3.14 -21.82
CA LEU A 323 25.06 -4.39 -21.46
C LEU A 323 26.09 -4.84 -22.51
N HIS A 324 26.40 -4.04 -23.53
CA HIS A 324 27.28 -4.46 -24.63
C HIS A 324 26.80 -5.75 -25.35
N LEU A 325 25.49 -5.98 -25.34
CA LEU A 325 24.83 -7.09 -26.02
C LEU A 325 24.05 -6.58 -27.24
N ASP A 326 24.06 -7.38 -28.30
CA ASP A 326 23.21 -7.22 -29.48
C ASP A 326 22.49 -8.54 -29.78
N ILE A 327 21.34 -8.44 -30.46
CA ILE A 327 20.55 -9.60 -30.89
C ILE A 327 20.50 -9.67 -32.42
N ILE A 328 20.96 -10.79 -32.96
CA ILE A 328 20.99 -11.04 -34.40
C ILE A 328 20.10 -12.23 -34.78
N GLY A 329 19.46 -12.13 -35.95
CA GLY A 329 18.72 -13.26 -36.54
C GLY A 329 19.67 -14.28 -37.14
N LYS A 330 19.35 -15.57 -36.96
CA LYS A 330 20.08 -16.70 -37.57
C LYS A 330 19.79 -16.86 -39.06
#